data_AF-A0A3B8P5S2-F1
#
_entry.id   AF-A0A3B8P5S2-F1
#
_cell.length_a   1.000
_cell.length_b   1.000
_cell.length_c   1.000
_cell.angle_alpha   90.00
_cell.angle_beta   90.00
_cell.angle_gamma   90.00
#
_symmetry.space_group_name_H-M   'P 1'
#
loop_
_entity.id
_entity.type
_entity.pdbx_description
1 polymer ?
#
loop_
_entity_poly.entity_id
_entity_poly.type
_entity_poly.pdbx_seq_one_letter_code
_entity_poly.pdbx_strand_id
1 'polypeptide(L)'
;MRTFRPGWLPTLLVLAMLPGLIALGCWQLGRAEQKRLLLATYAERRIETPLDATQLSSEQDQAYRRVRLYGRFDAEHSVLLDNRMRDGQAGVELLQAFHDQASDVWLLINRGWLAWPDRRIPVQFETPVEALELDASVYVTPGRAFVLRPDPAGAQWPHVLNALEP
;
A
#
# COMPACT_ATOMS: atom_id res chain seq x y z
N MET A 1 -47.93 -25.44 -28.55
CA MET A 1 -46.84 -25.18 -27.58
C MET A 1 -45.50 -25.42 -28.29
N ARG A 2 -44.64 -24.40 -28.48
CA ARG A 2 -43.32 -24.59 -29.09
C ARG A 2 -42.41 -25.30 -28.09
N THR A 3 -41.95 -26.51 -28.43
CA THR A 3 -41.01 -27.26 -27.60
C THR A 3 -39.61 -26.68 -27.76
N PHE A 4 -38.92 -26.44 -26.65
CA PHE A 4 -37.53 -25.98 -26.65
C PHE A 4 -36.64 -27.10 -27.21
N ARG A 5 -36.07 -26.88 -28.39
CA ARG A 5 -35.17 -27.81 -29.09
C ARG A 5 -33.84 -27.12 -29.37
N PRO A 6 -33.00 -26.92 -28.34
CA PRO A 6 -31.70 -26.30 -28.53
C PRO A 6 -30.84 -27.18 -29.44
N GLY A 7 -30.10 -26.55 -30.36
CA GLY A 7 -29.12 -27.28 -31.18
C GLY A 7 -28.00 -27.85 -30.32
N TRP A 8 -27.34 -28.91 -30.79
CA TRP A 8 -26.25 -29.58 -30.08
C TRP A 8 -25.07 -28.65 -29.74
N LEU A 9 -24.76 -27.69 -30.63
CA LEU A 9 -23.72 -26.66 -30.43
C LEU A 9 -24.02 -25.76 -29.21
N PRO A 10 -25.17 -25.08 -29.13
CA PRO A 10 -25.59 -24.35 -27.92
C PRO A 10 -25.55 -25.20 -26.66
N THR A 11 -25.98 -26.46 -26.72
CA THR A 11 -25.99 -27.36 -25.56
C THR A 11 -24.58 -27.67 -25.06
N LEU A 12 -23.63 -27.98 -25.95
CA LEU A 12 -22.23 -28.22 -25.58
C LEU A 12 -21.57 -26.97 -25.02
N LEU A 13 -21.86 -25.79 -25.59
CA LEU A 13 -21.36 -24.51 -25.09
C LEU A 13 -21.82 -24.27 -23.65
N VAL A 14 -23.12 -24.43 -23.38
CA VAL A 14 -23.68 -24.27 -22.03
C VAL A 14 -23.09 -25.30 -21.07
N LEU A 15 -22.94 -26.55 -21.50
CA LEU A 15 -22.35 -27.62 -20.69
C LEU A 15 -20.89 -27.32 -20.30
N ALA A 16 -20.13 -26.65 -21.17
CA ALA A 16 -18.76 -26.22 -20.87
C ALA A 16 -18.71 -24.93 -20.04
N MET A 17 -19.56 -23.94 -20.35
CA MET A 17 -19.55 -22.65 -19.67
C MET A 17 -20.09 -22.73 -18.24
N LEU A 18 -21.16 -23.49 -18.01
CA LEU A 18 -21.81 -23.57 -16.71
C LEU A 18 -20.85 -23.96 -15.57
N PRO A 19 -20.06 -25.05 -15.65
CA PRO A 19 -19.11 -25.38 -14.59
C PRO A 19 -18.01 -24.33 -14.45
N GLY A 20 -17.57 -23.70 -15.56
CA GLY A 20 -16.61 -22.60 -15.51
C GLY A 20 -17.14 -21.39 -14.76
N LEU A 21 -18.39 -20.98 -15.02
CA LEU A 21 -19.04 -19.87 -14.32
C LEU A 21 -19.27 -20.19 -12.84
N ILE A 22 -19.63 -21.43 -12.50
CA ILE A 22 -19.76 -21.87 -11.11
C ILE A 22 -18.40 -21.80 -10.40
N ALA A 23 -17.34 -22.32 -11.02
CA ALA A 23 -15.98 -22.27 -10.47
C ALA A 23 -15.51 -20.83 -10.24
N LEU A 24 -15.77 -19.93 -11.20
CA LEU A 24 -15.50 -18.50 -11.05
C LEU A 24 -16.34 -17.86 -9.94
N GLY A 25 -17.61 -18.25 -9.80
CA GLY A 25 -18.47 -17.81 -8.69
C GLY A 25 -17.91 -18.23 -7.31
N CYS A 26 -17.50 -19.49 -7.17
CA CYS A 26 -16.83 -19.97 -5.97
C CYS A 26 -15.51 -19.22 -5.70
N TRP A 27 -14.73 -18.95 -6.75
CA TRP A 27 -13.50 -18.16 -6.63
C TRP A 27 -13.77 -16.72 -6.16
N GLN A 28 -14.80 -16.07 -6.72
CA GLN A 28 -15.21 -14.73 -6.30
C GLN A 28 -15.62 -14.71 -4.82
N LEU A 29 -16.40 -15.70 -4.36
CA LEU A 29 -16.77 -15.84 -2.95
C LEU A 29 -15.55 -16.07 -2.06
N GLY A 30 -14.62 -16.92 -2.47
CA GLY A 30 -13.36 -17.14 -1.75
C GLY A 30 -12.51 -15.87 -1.65
N ARG A 31 -12.39 -15.09 -2.73
CA ARG A 31 -11.68 -13.80 -2.71
C ARG A 31 -12.39 -12.76 -1.86
N ALA A 32 -13.73 -12.75 -1.85
CA ALA A 32 -14.49 -11.89 -0.96
C ALA A 32 -14.21 -12.22 0.51
N GLU A 33 -14.18 -13.51 0.86
CA GLU A 33 -13.86 -13.96 2.22
C GLU A 33 -12.44 -13.58 2.64
N GLN A 34 -11.46 -13.81 1.77
CA GLN A 34 -10.06 -13.40 2.03
C GLN A 34 -9.96 -11.89 2.31
N LYS A 35 -10.65 -11.07 1.52
CA LYS A 35 -10.69 -9.62 1.73
C LYS A 35 -11.37 -9.26 3.04
N ARG A 36 -12.47 -9.94 3.39
CA ARG A 36 -13.20 -9.73 4.65
C ARG A 36 -12.31 -10.01 5.86
N LEU A 37 -11.59 -11.13 5.85
CA LEU A 37 -10.66 -11.49 6.93
C LEU A 37 -9.54 -10.45 7.06
N LEU A 38 -8.94 -10.03 5.95
CA LEU A 38 -7.89 -8.99 5.97
C LEU A 38 -8.41 -7.68 6.55
N LEU A 39 -9.60 -7.23 6.15
CA LEU A 39 -10.21 -6.01 6.69
C LEU A 39 -10.57 -6.15 8.17
N ALA A 40 -10.99 -7.32 8.62
CA ALA A 40 -11.25 -7.60 10.03
C ALA A 40 -9.97 -7.50 10.86
N THR A 41 -8.88 -8.13 10.42
CA THR A 41 -7.55 -8.01 11.06
C THR A 41 -7.10 -6.55 11.09
N TYR A 42 -7.23 -5.81 9.98
CA TYR A 42 -6.91 -4.39 9.95
C TYR A 42 -7.71 -3.58 10.99
N ALA A 43 -9.02 -3.82 11.08
CA ALA A 43 -9.89 -3.12 12.03
C ALA A 43 -9.53 -3.42 13.49
N GLU A 44 -9.19 -4.68 13.79
CA GLU A 44 -8.74 -5.11 15.12
C GLU A 44 -7.41 -4.47 15.49
N ARG A 45 -6.38 -4.57 14.63
CA ARG A 45 -5.07 -3.96 14.88
C ARG A 45 -5.11 -2.43 15.00
N ARG A 46 -6.06 -1.77 14.34
CA ARG A 46 -6.22 -0.32 14.38
C ARG A 46 -6.70 0.20 15.75
N ILE A 47 -7.40 -0.61 16.53
CA ILE A 47 -7.89 -0.22 17.86
C ILE A 47 -7.00 -0.71 19.01
N GLU A 48 -6.01 -1.56 18.72
CA GLU A 48 -5.01 -1.97 19.70
C GLU A 48 -4.18 -0.79 20.22
N THR A 49 -3.64 -0.97 21.42
CA THR A 49 -2.70 -0.02 22.02
C THR A 49 -1.49 0.15 21.10
N PRO A 50 -1.10 1.39 20.76
CA PRO A 50 0.12 1.64 20.01
C PRO A 50 1.33 1.03 20.70
N LEU A 51 2.18 0.36 19.92
CA LEU A 51 3.47 -0.13 20.38
C LEU A 51 4.53 0.98 20.31
N ASP A 52 5.58 0.84 21.10
CA ASP A 52 6.81 1.59 20.89
C ASP A 52 7.61 0.99 19.72
N ALA A 53 8.41 1.81 19.04
CA ALA A 53 9.24 1.37 17.91
C ALA A 53 10.20 0.20 18.26
N THR A 54 10.70 0.15 19.50
CA THR A 54 11.57 -0.96 19.97
C THR A 54 10.86 -2.31 20.00
N GLN A 55 9.56 -2.32 20.30
CA GLN A 55 8.75 -3.53 20.40
C GLN A 55 8.36 -4.06 19.03
N LEU A 56 8.30 -3.18 18.03
CA LEU A 56 7.90 -3.53 16.67
C LEU A 56 8.84 -4.57 16.04
N SER A 57 10.15 -4.42 16.20
CA SER A 57 11.14 -5.35 15.62
C SER A 57 11.04 -6.78 16.17
N SER A 58 10.44 -6.95 17.35
CA SER A 58 10.26 -8.26 17.99
C SER A 58 8.94 -8.92 17.62
N GLU A 59 8.03 -8.19 16.97
CA GLU A 59 6.74 -8.69 16.54
C GLU A 59 6.85 -9.50 15.25
N GLN A 60 6.22 -10.67 15.26
CA GLN A 60 6.25 -11.60 14.13
C GLN A 60 5.29 -11.18 13.02
N ASP A 61 4.21 -10.46 13.37
CA ASP A 61 3.27 -9.86 12.43
C ASP A 61 3.11 -8.37 12.73
N GLN A 62 3.91 -7.58 12.03
CA GLN A 62 3.97 -6.13 12.18
C GLN A 62 2.88 -5.43 11.34
N ALA A 63 2.21 -6.14 10.43
CA ALA A 63 1.29 -5.52 9.50
C ALA A 63 0.15 -4.81 10.24
N TYR A 64 -0.09 -3.55 9.87
CA TYR A 64 -1.19 -2.73 10.37
C TYR A 64 -1.13 -2.40 11.88
N ARG A 65 -0.04 -2.73 12.58
CA ARG A 65 0.14 -2.34 13.98
C ARG A 65 0.31 -0.84 14.10
N ARG A 66 -0.30 -0.27 15.13
CA ARG A 66 -0.10 1.15 15.50
C ARG A 66 1.21 1.29 16.25
N VAL A 67 1.95 2.34 15.93
CA VAL A 67 3.22 2.66 16.57
C VAL A 67 3.20 4.12 16.95
N ARG A 68 3.60 4.41 18.19
CA ARG A 68 3.82 5.78 18.63
C ARG A 68 5.30 6.10 18.52
N LEU A 69 5.59 7.23 17.91
CA LEU A 69 6.95 7.70 17.65
C LEU A 69 7.11 9.10 18.21
N TYR A 70 8.29 9.42 18.71
CA TYR A 70 8.65 10.75 19.15
C TYR A 70 10.07 11.08 18.67
N GLY A 71 10.18 12.07 17.80
CA GLY A 71 11.44 12.32 17.13
C GLY A 71 11.37 13.35 16.02
N ARG A 72 12.34 13.32 15.10
CA ARG A 72 12.51 14.35 14.06
C ARG A 72 12.62 13.76 12.67
N PHE A 73 12.11 14.50 11.70
CA PHE A 73 12.32 14.21 10.29
C PHE A 73 13.71 14.66 9.85
N ASP A 74 14.30 13.89 8.95
CA ASP A 74 15.48 14.29 8.21
C ASP A 74 15.07 15.03 6.93
N ALA A 75 15.43 16.31 6.84
CA ALA A 75 15.12 17.16 5.70
C ALA A 75 15.91 16.78 4.44
N GLU A 76 17.07 16.14 4.58
CA GLU A 76 17.96 15.82 3.47
C GLU A 76 17.53 14.51 2.76
N HIS A 77 16.97 13.56 3.49
CA HIS A 77 16.65 12.21 2.99
C HIS A 77 15.14 11.99 2.83
N SER A 78 14.62 12.35 1.65
CA SER A 78 13.20 12.16 1.26
C SER A 78 13.05 11.35 -0.03
N VAL A 79 12.08 10.45 -0.06
CA VAL A 79 11.70 9.62 -1.20
C VAL A 79 10.30 10.00 -1.67
N LEU A 80 10.14 10.24 -2.96
CA LEU A 80 8.86 10.45 -3.62
C LEU A 80 8.49 9.16 -4.35
N LEU A 81 7.46 8.47 -3.85
CA LEU A 81 6.96 7.25 -4.47
C LEU A 81 6.01 7.64 -5.61
N ASP A 82 6.44 7.37 -6.84
CA ASP A 82 5.78 7.77 -8.08
C ASP A 82 4.58 6.88 -8.42
N ASN A 83 3.83 7.32 -9.44
CA ASN A 83 2.66 6.65 -10.01
C ASN A 83 1.52 6.43 -9.00
N ARG A 84 1.31 7.40 -8.10
CA ARG A 84 0.23 7.36 -7.12
C ARG A 84 -0.95 8.19 -7.61
N MET A 85 -2.07 7.53 -7.87
CA MET A 85 -3.31 8.21 -8.24
C MET A 85 -4.24 8.33 -7.04
N ARG A 86 -4.77 9.53 -6.80
CA ARG A 86 -5.80 9.79 -5.80
C ARG A 86 -6.89 10.65 -6.41
N ASP A 87 -8.13 10.20 -6.30
CA ASP A 87 -9.32 10.92 -6.81
C ASP A 87 -9.19 11.37 -8.28
N GLY A 88 -8.57 10.52 -9.12
CA GLY A 88 -8.35 10.78 -10.55
C GLY A 88 -7.16 11.70 -10.88
N GLN A 89 -6.44 12.21 -9.87
CA GLN A 89 -5.28 13.06 -10.06
C GLN A 89 -3.98 12.26 -9.89
N ALA A 90 -3.00 12.53 -10.75
CA ALA A 90 -1.66 11.96 -10.63
C ALA A 90 -0.87 12.69 -9.54
N GLY A 91 -0.07 11.93 -8.79
CA GLY A 91 0.75 12.44 -7.71
C GLY A 91 1.78 11.43 -7.23
N VAL A 92 2.39 11.78 -6.10
CA VAL A 92 3.42 11.00 -5.42
C VAL A 92 3.06 10.83 -3.96
N GLU A 93 3.52 9.77 -3.33
CA GLU A 93 3.54 9.69 -1.87
C GLU A 93 4.89 10.17 -1.36
N LEU A 94 4.89 11.07 -0.38
CA LEU A 94 6.10 11.56 0.26
C LEU A 94 6.47 10.60 1.40
N LEU A 95 7.61 9.95 1.27
CA LEU A 95 8.23 9.18 2.34
C LEU A 95 9.48 9.90 2.83
N GLN A 96 9.64 10.01 4.13
CA GLN A 96 10.76 10.74 4.71
C GLN A 96 11.37 9.95 5.87
N ALA A 97 12.70 9.96 5.96
CA ALA A 97 13.39 9.36 7.07
C ALA A 97 13.04 10.11 8.36
N PHE A 98 12.72 9.35 9.40
CA PHE A 98 12.36 9.83 10.72
C PHE A 98 13.22 9.12 11.74
N HIS A 99 13.92 9.89 12.57
CA HIS A 99 14.68 9.38 13.69
C HIS A 99 13.81 9.42 14.94
N ASP A 100 13.44 8.26 15.44
CA ASP A 100 12.73 8.13 16.70
C ASP A 100 13.72 8.25 17.87
N GLN A 101 13.58 9.32 18.66
CA GLN A 101 14.51 9.63 19.74
C GLN A 101 14.31 8.76 20.98
N ALA A 102 13.13 8.15 21.12
CA ALA A 102 12.83 7.26 22.23
C ALA A 102 13.49 5.88 22.06
N SER A 103 13.48 5.34 20.84
CA SER A 103 14.05 4.03 20.51
C SER A 103 15.42 4.06 19.84
N ASP A 104 15.88 5.23 19.38
CA ASP A 104 17.08 5.41 18.56
C ASP A 104 17.04 4.64 17.22
N VAL A 105 15.83 4.45 16.66
CA VAL A 105 15.61 3.74 15.39
C VAL A 105 15.26 4.72 14.27
N TRP A 106 15.77 4.44 13.07
CA TRP A 106 15.40 5.14 11.85
C TRP A 106 14.25 4.44 11.14
N LEU A 107 13.20 5.19 10.81
CA LEU A 107 12.00 4.70 10.16
C LEU A 107 11.70 5.52 8.92
N LEU A 108 11.16 4.89 7.88
CA LEU A 108 10.68 5.59 6.71
C LEU A 108 9.18 5.85 6.85
N ILE A 109 8.80 7.12 7.04
CA ILE A 109 7.42 7.51 7.32
C ILE A 109 6.76 8.06 6.06
N ASN A 110 5.64 7.45 5.68
CA ASN A 110 4.77 7.98 4.63
C ASN A 110 3.95 9.16 5.18
N ARG A 111 4.24 10.37 4.69
CA ARG A 111 3.59 11.63 5.06
C ARG A 111 2.32 11.91 4.24
N GLY A 112 1.98 11.02 3.31
CA GLY A 112 0.77 11.09 2.50
C GLY A 112 1.03 11.47 1.05
N TRP A 113 -0.08 11.71 0.34
CA TRP A 113 -0.10 11.95 -1.09
C TRP A 113 -0.02 13.45 -1.43
N LEU A 114 0.82 13.78 -2.41
CA LEU A 114 0.99 15.11 -2.98
C LEU A 114 0.62 15.09 -4.46
N ALA A 115 -0.18 16.07 -4.89
CA ALA A 115 -0.52 16.23 -6.30
C ALA A 115 0.73 16.59 -7.11
N TRP A 116 0.94 15.90 -8.23
CA TRP A 116 2.06 16.16 -9.13
C TRP A 116 1.61 16.09 -10.59
N PRO A 117 0.75 17.03 -11.02
CA PRO A 117 0.15 16.98 -12.36
C PRO A 117 1.16 17.28 -13.48
N ASP A 118 2.20 18.07 -13.19
CA ASP A 118 3.26 18.40 -14.13
C ASP A 118 4.63 17.97 -13.58
N ARG A 119 5.20 16.91 -14.16
CA ARG A 119 6.50 16.36 -13.77
C ARG A 119 7.69 17.29 -14.02
N ARG A 120 7.50 18.36 -14.80
CA ARG A 120 8.55 19.36 -15.05
C ARG A 120 8.76 20.29 -13.86
N ILE A 121 7.78 20.39 -12.98
CA ILE A 121 7.82 21.23 -11.79
C ILE A 121 8.11 20.31 -10.60
N PRO A 122 9.21 20.49 -9.86
CA PRO A 122 9.48 19.67 -8.67
C PRO A 122 8.33 19.76 -7.66
N VAL A 123 7.98 18.63 -7.04
CA VAL A 123 7.01 18.62 -5.95
C VAL A 123 7.59 19.42 -4.77
N GLN A 124 6.79 20.29 -4.20
CA GLN A 124 7.18 21.10 -3.05
C GLN A 124 6.55 20.53 -1.78
N PHE A 125 7.35 20.44 -0.72
CA PHE A 125 6.90 20.01 0.59
C PHE A 125 7.79 20.67 1.65
N GLU A 126 7.24 20.86 2.84
CA GLU A 126 7.96 21.39 3.99
C GLU A 126 8.24 20.28 4.99
N THR A 127 9.42 20.33 5.60
CA THR A 127 9.83 19.40 6.66
C THR A 127 9.84 20.13 8.01
N PRO A 128 9.06 19.65 8.99
CA PRO A 128 9.13 20.17 10.35
C PRO A 128 10.53 20.00 10.95
N VAL A 129 11.08 21.07 11.53
CA VAL A 129 12.42 21.05 12.15
C VAL A 129 12.37 20.57 13.61
N GLU A 130 11.21 20.72 14.24
CA GLU A 130 11.00 20.40 15.65
C GLU A 130 10.74 18.89 15.85
N ALA A 131 10.89 18.44 17.10
CA ALA A 131 10.49 17.09 17.47
C ALA A 131 8.97 16.97 17.48
N LEU A 132 8.44 15.88 16.92
CA LEU A 132 7.02 15.61 16.80
C LEU A 132 6.69 14.25 17.41
N GLU A 133 5.54 14.20 18.09
CA GLU A 133 4.88 12.96 18.45
C GLU A 133 3.98 12.52 17.29
N LEU A 134 4.19 11.31 16.77
CA LEU A 134 3.46 10.75 15.64
C LEU A 134 2.77 9.45 16.05
N ASP A 135 1.49 9.34 15.73
CA ASP A 135 0.77 8.07 15.70
C ASP A 135 0.80 7.54 14.26
N ALA A 136 1.59 6.50 14.03
CA ALA A 136 1.76 5.86 12.73
C ALA A 136 1.16 4.44 12.72
N SER A 137 1.01 3.87 11.53
CA SER A 137 0.67 2.46 11.34
C SER A 137 1.64 1.82 10.37
N VAL A 138 2.09 0.61 10.69
CA VAL A 138 3.05 -0.12 9.86
C VAL A 138 2.36 -0.63 8.61
N TYR A 139 2.96 -0.32 7.46
CA TYR A 139 2.53 -0.81 6.16
C TYR A 139 3.48 -1.92 5.71
N VAL A 140 2.91 -3.08 5.39
CA VAL A 140 3.66 -4.20 4.80
C VAL A 140 3.19 -4.39 3.37
N THR A 141 4.12 -4.31 2.42
CA THR A 141 3.80 -4.46 1.00
C THR A 141 3.35 -5.92 0.73
N PRO A 142 2.18 -6.16 0.12
CA PRO A 142 1.63 -7.52 -0.08
C PRO A 142 2.33 -8.35 -1.17
N GLY A 143 3.53 -7.96 -1.61
CA GLY A 143 4.33 -8.62 -2.64
C GLY A 143 5.22 -7.64 -3.41
N ARG A 144 5.96 -8.13 -4.41
CA ARG A 144 6.77 -7.27 -5.28
C ARG A 144 5.86 -6.34 -6.09
N ALA A 145 6.16 -5.05 -6.06
CA ALA A 145 5.45 -4.08 -6.88
C ALA A 145 5.68 -4.36 -8.37
N PHE A 146 4.63 -4.19 -9.18
CA PHE A 146 4.76 -4.25 -10.62
C PHE A 146 5.35 -2.93 -11.12
N VAL A 147 6.61 -2.96 -11.54
CA VAL A 147 7.36 -1.77 -11.98
C VAL A 147 7.46 -1.77 -13.50
N LEU A 148 6.93 -0.73 -14.14
CA LEU A 148 6.95 -0.57 -15.60
C LEU A 148 8.33 -0.13 -16.13
N ARG A 149 9.10 0.60 -15.32
CA ARG A 149 10.42 1.13 -15.67
C ARG A 149 11.33 1.10 -14.43
N PRO A 150 12.58 0.61 -14.53
CA PRO A 150 13.53 0.65 -13.43
C PRO A 150 13.79 2.09 -12.96
N ASP A 151 14.07 2.24 -11.67
CA ASP A 151 14.40 3.55 -11.10
C ASP A 151 15.73 4.08 -11.67
N PRO A 152 15.85 5.39 -11.91
CA PRO A 152 17.06 5.98 -12.46
C PRO A 152 18.23 5.87 -11.45
N ALA A 153 19.35 5.31 -11.90
CA ALA A 153 20.57 5.21 -11.08
C ALA A 153 21.22 6.60 -10.90
N GLY A 154 21.51 6.98 -9.65
CA GLY A 154 22.24 8.22 -9.32
C GLY A 154 21.38 9.48 -9.20
N ALA A 155 20.09 9.37 -8.90
CA ALA A 155 19.25 10.54 -8.65
C ALA A 155 19.73 11.34 -7.42
N GLN A 156 19.65 12.67 -7.49
CA GLN A 156 19.89 13.56 -6.36
C GLN A 156 18.64 13.60 -5.47
N TRP A 157 18.82 13.71 -4.15
CA TRP A 157 17.70 13.87 -3.22
C TRP A 157 16.82 15.07 -3.60
N PRO A 158 15.48 14.96 -3.50
CA PRO A 158 14.70 13.78 -3.14
C PRO A 158 14.66 12.71 -4.24
N HIS A 159 14.82 11.43 -3.86
CA HIS A 159 14.76 10.31 -4.82
C HIS A 159 13.32 10.06 -5.28
N VAL A 160 13.10 9.96 -6.59
CA VAL A 160 11.81 9.51 -7.15
C VAL A 160 11.90 8.02 -7.47
N LEU A 161 11.12 7.21 -6.78
CA LEU A 161 11.11 5.75 -6.93
C LEU A 161 9.73 5.26 -7.36
N ASN A 162 9.67 4.20 -8.17
CA ASN A 162 8.40 3.58 -8.55
C ASN A 162 7.91 2.58 -7.50
N ALA A 163 8.84 1.95 -6.76
CA ALA A 163 8.56 0.94 -5.76
C ALA A 163 9.58 0.98 -4.62
N LEU A 164 9.14 0.51 -3.45
CA LEU A 164 10.01 0.21 -2.32
C LEU A 164 10.06 -1.31 -2.19
N GLU A 165 11.26 -1.88 -2.26
CA GLU A 165 11.46 -3.27 -1.87
C GLU A 165 11.66 -3.31 -0.34
N PRO A 166 11.06 -4.29 0.35
CA PRO A 166 11.19 -4.46 1.81
C PRO A 166 12.58 -4.94 2.22
#